data_AF-A0AAX1G5R6-F1
#
_entry.id   AF-A0AAX1G5R6-F1
#
_cell.length_a   1.000
_cell.length_b   1.000
_cell.length_c   1.000
_cell.angle_alpha   90.00
_cell.angle_beta   90.00
_cell.angle_gamma   90.00
#
_symmetry.space_group_name_H-M   'P 1'
#
loop_
_entity.id
_entity.type
_entity.pdbx_description
1 polymer ?
#
loop_
_entity_poly.entity_id
_entity_poly.type
_entity_poly.pdbx_seq_one_letter_code
_entity_poly.pdbx_strand_id
1 'polypeptide(L)' 'MENENSVLTQRILFSYKNENGTEISCQSDIVATKEQALDYFFKAFEGADVSIIDVSNDKQWQQHSHEH' A
#
# COMPACT_ATOMS: atom_id res chain seq x y z
N MET A 1 -7.39 -12.64 -15.35
CA MET A 1 -6.03 -12.15 -15.09
C MET A 1 -6.12 -10.64 -15.03
N GLU A 2 -5.85 -10.02 -13.87
CA GLU A 2 -5.81 -8.57 -13.77
C GLU A 2 -4.63 -8.07 -14.59
N ASN A 3 -4.86 -7.11 -15.48
CA ASN A 3 -3.77 -6.46 -16.20
C ASN A 3 -2.95 -5.65 -15.18
N GLU A 4 -1.70 -6.03 -14.96
CA GLU A 4 -0.73 -5.30 -14.11
C GLU A 4 -0.59 -3.81 -14.51
N ASN A 5 -1.00 -3.48 -15.74
CA ASN A 5 -1.02 -2.12 -16.30
C ASN A 5 -2.30 -1.31 -16.00
N SER A 6 -3.24 -1.84 -15.20
CA SER A 6 -4.48 -1.12 -14.89
C SER A 6 -4.23 -0.07 -13.80
N VAL A 7 -4.63 1.18 -14.07
CA VAL A 7 -4.66 2.23 -13.04
C VAL A 7 -5.86 2.00 -12.12
N LEU A 8 -5.59 1.71 -10.85
CA LEU A 8 -6.56 1.47 -9.78
C LEU A 8 -6.07 2.18 -8.51
N THR A 9 -6.92 2.34 -7.50
CA THR A 9 -6.39 2.74 -6.18
C THR A 9 -5.66 1.53 -5.60
N GLN A 10 -4.37 1.71 -5.36
CA GLN A 10 -3.50 0.79 -4.66
C GLN A 10 -3.48 1.22 -3.19
N ARG A 11 -3.94 0.34 -2.31
CA ARG A 11 -3.90 0.51 -0.86
C ARG A 11 -2.71 -0.25 -0.32
N ILE A 12 -1.79 0.48 0.31
CA ILE A 12 -0.61 -0.06 0.97
C ILE A 12 -0.83 0.07 2.47
N LEU A 13 -0.95 -1.06 3.16
CA LEU A 13 -0.92 -1.13 4.62
C LEU A 13 0.50 -1.42 5.05
N PHE A 14 1.03 -0.61 5.96
CA PHE A 14 2.42 -0.73 6.39
C PHE A 14 2.57 -0.27 7.83
N SER A 15 3.62 -0.74 8.51
CA SER A 15 4.08 -0.14 9.75
C SER A 15 5.29 0.74 9.48
N TYR A 16 5.38 1.85 10.21
CA TYR A 16 6.51 2.77 10.23
C TYR A 16 7.05 2.83 11.65
N LYS A 17 8.35 2.65 11.83
CA LYS A 17 9.01 2.82 13.11
C LYS A 17 9.75 4.14 13.14
N ASN A 18 9.34 5.01 14.05
CA ASN A 18 9.99 6.32 14.22
C ASN A 18 11.34 6.19 14.94
N GLU A 19 12.08 7.29 15.00
CA GLU A 19 13.41 7.36 15.63
C GLU A 19 13.41 6.96 17.13
N ASN A 20 12.27 7.10 17.80
CA ASN A 20 12.11 6.72 19.20
C ASN A 20 11.79 5.22 19.37
N GLY A 21 11.75 4.46 18.27
CA GLY A 21 11.44 3.04 18.24
C GLY A 21 9.94 2.72 18.39
N THR A 22 9.06 3.73 18.33
CA THR A 22 7.61 3.52 18.34
C THR A 22 7.14 3.09 16.96
N GLU A 23 6.39 1.99 16.91
CA GLU A 23 5.76 1.49 15.69
C GLU A 23 4.38 2.13 15.50
N ILE A 24 4.13 2.60 14.28
CA ILE A 24 2.89 3.27 13.87
C ILE A 24 2.33 2.52 12.67
N SER A 25 1.07 2.08 12.78
CA SER A 25 0.35 1.47 11.65
C SER A 25 -0.20 2.56 10.74
N CYS A 26 0.06 2.43 9.44
CA CYS A 26 -0.24 3.41 8.42
C CYS A 26 -0.98 2.78 7.24
N GLN A 27 -1.73 3.62 6.53
CA GLN A 27 -2.37 3.29 5.26
C GLN A 27 -2.04 4.38 4.25
N SER A 28 -1.68 3.99 3.03
CA SER A 28 -1.51 4.90 1.89
C SER A 28 -2.35 4.41 0.72
N ASP A 29 -3.20 5.28 0.20
CA ASP A 29 -4.02 5.01 -0.99
C ASP A 29 -3.47 5.83 -2.17
N ILE A 30 -3.03 5.15 -3.24
CA ILE A 30 -2.38 5.76 -4.40
C ILE A 30 -3.09 5.32 -5.68
N VAL A 31 -3.56 6.27 -6.49
CA VAL A 31 -4.20 5.97 -7.78
C VAL A 31 -3.13 5.90 -8.87
N ALA A 32 -2.68 4.69 -9.19
CA ALA A 32 -1.66 4.43 -10.21
C ALA A 32 -1.70 2.96 -10.65
N THR A 33 -0.82 2.56 -11.57
CA THR A 33 -0.50 1.12 -11.70
C THR A 33 0.16 0.63 -10.42
N LYS A 34 0.11 -0.69 -10.15
CA LYS A 34 0.75 -1.27 -8.96
C LYS A 34 2.24 -0.93 -8.86
N GLU A 35 2.95 -1.03 -9.98
CA GLU A 35 4.38 -0.71 -10.08
C GLU A 35 4.65 0.77 -9.74
N GLN A 36 3.88 1.69 -10.33
CA GLN A 36 4.02 3.13 -10.08
C GLN A 36 3.70 3.51 -8.65
N ALA A 37 2.67 2.90 -8.05
CA ALA A 37 2.32 3.15 -6.65
C ALA A 37 3.43 2.69 -5.69
N LEU A 38 4.02 1.51 -5.95
CA LEU A 38 5.13 1.00 -5.15
C LEU A 38 6.39 1.85 -5.33
N ASP A 39 6.76 2.22 -6.55
CA ASP A 39 7.90 3.11 -6.82
C ASP A 39 7.74 4.45 -6.09
N TYR A 40 6.56 5.08 -6.18
CA TYR A 40 6.27 6.30 -5.45
C TYR A 40 6.35 6.10 -3.93
N PHE A 41 5.76 5.03 -3.41
CA PHE A 41 5.78 4.71 -1.98
C PHE A 41 7.20 4.55 -1.44
N PHE A 42 8.03 3.74 -2.10
CA PHE A 42 9.41 3.52 -1.67
C PHE A 42 10.25 4.78 -1.73
N LYS A 43 10.04 5.65 -2.73
CA LYS A 43 10.70 6.97 -2.79
C LYS A 43 10.24 7.90 -1.68
N ALA A 44 8.95 7.92 -1.35
CA ALA A 44 8.40 8.77 -0.29
C ALA A 44 8.90 8.39 1.11
N PHE A 45 9.21 7.11 1.32
CA PHE A 45 9.72 6.57 2.58
C PHE A 45 11.19 6.16 2.51
N GLU A 46 11.96 6.72 1.57
CA GLU A 46 13.39 6.43 1.44
C GLU A 46 14.12 6.79 2.76
N GLY A 47 14.83 5.83 3.33
CA GLY A 47 15.55 5.98 4.59
C GLY A 47 14.69 5.83 5.85
N ALA A 48 13.38 5.63 5.73
CA ALA A 48 12.50 5.31 6.86
C ALA A 48 12.49 3.80 7.16
N ASP A 49 12.32 3.43 8.42
CA ASP A 49 12.10 2.03 8.83
C ASP A 49 10.63 1.69 8.62
N VAL A 50 10.34 1.04 7.49
CA VAL A 50 8.99 0.69 7.03
C VAL A 50 8.90 -0.79 6.72
N SER A 51 7.81 -1.42 7.18
CA SER A 51 7.46 -2.80 6.86
C SER A 51 6.08 -2.85 6.19
N ILE A 52 6.01 -3.37 4.97
CA ILE A 52 4.74 -3.55 4.25
C ILE A 52 4.00 -4.77 4.83
N ILE A 53 2.73 -4.56 5.19
CA ILE A 53 1.82 -5.58 5.72
C ILE A 53 0.97 -6.17 4.60
N ASP A 54 0.35 -5.32 3.78
CA ASP A 54 -0.49 -5.72 2.66
C ASP A 54 -0.45 -4.69 1.53
N VAL A 55 -0.62 -5.17 0.30
CA VAL A 55 -0.81 -4.33 -0.89
C VAL A 55 -2.00 -4.88 -1.66
N SER A 56 -3.10 -4.15 -1.62
CA SER A 56 -4.35 -4.52 -2.26
C SER A 56 -4.87 -3.40 -3.15
N ASN A 57 -5.85 -3.71 -4.00
CA ASN A 57 -6.54 -2.73 -4.83
C ASN A 57 -8.05 -2.68 -4.52
N ASP A 58 -8.73 -1.66 -5.05
CA ASP A 58 -10.18 -1.45 -4.85
C ASP A 58 -11.04 -2.69 -5.14
N LYS A 59 -10.67 -3.51 -6.13
CA LYS A 59 -11.44 -4.69 -6.52
C LYS A 59 -11.28 -5.83 -5.52
N GLN A 60 -10.06 -6.02 -5.01
CA GLN A 60 -9.78 -7.00 -3.96
C GLN A 60 -10.49 -6.62 -2.66
N TRP A 61 -10.54 -5.33 -2.34
CA TRP A 61 -11.28 -4.81 -1.19
C TRP A 61 -12.79 -5.05 -1.30
N GLN A 62 -13.39 -4.80 -2.47
CA GLN A 62 -14.81 -5.05 -2.68
C GLN A 62 -15.18 -6.53 -2.55
N GLN A 63 -14.26 -7.44 -2.89
CA GLN A 63 -14.46 -8.88 -2.71
C GLN A 63 -14.47 -9.27 -1.22
N HIS A 64 -13.57 -8.71 -0.41
CA HIS A 64 -13.56 -8.96 1.04
C HIS A 64 -14.74 -8.33 1.79
N SER A 65 -15.34 -7.25 1.27
CA SER A 65 -16.50 -6.59 1.88
C SER A 65 -17.83 -7.33 1.66
N HIS A 66 -17.92 -8.26 0.70
CA HIS A 66 -19.15 -9.00 0.39
C HIS A 66 -19.22 -10.39 1.04
N GLU A 67 -18.21 -10.79 1.82
CA GLU A 67 -18.18 -12.05 2.56
C GLU A 67 -18.72 -11.93 3.99
N HIS A 68 -19.40 -10.83 4.34
CA HIS A 68 -20.10 -10.62 5.61
C HIS A 68 -21.57 -10.27 5.41
#